data_AF-A0A067CG45-F1
#
_entry.id   AF-A0A067CG45-F1
#
_cell.length_a   1.000
_cell.length_b   1.000
_cell.length_c   1.000
_cell.angle_alpha   90.00
_cell.angle_beta   90.00
_cell.angle_gamma   90.00
#
_symmetry.space_group_name_H-M   'P 1'
#
loop_
_entity.id
_entity.type
_entity.pdbx_description
1 polymer ?
#
loop_
_entity_poly.entity_id
_entity_poly.type
_entity_poly.pdbx_seq_one_letter_code
_entity_poly.pdbx_strand_id
1 'polypeptide(L)'
;MASFASTVLGLPPIAALVFGYQRGVYECVRSRFVEFATAVGFDAATDGRYHLCRHVASRLTQPTSSVSTLSVRELFLFSETDREARFVLHLAIYEGDAAAVERILACADLFSDNAIDMAVFYNLSLIASHLLQHRAILMQRGRALSWRSATTVRSSKL
;
A
#
# COMPACT_ATOMS: atom_id res chain seq x y z
N MET A 1 17.65 3.06 37.60
CA MET A 1 18.49 3.33 36.41
C MET A 1 17.59 3.28 35.19
N ALA A 2 17.58 4.35 34.38
CA ALA A 2 16.86 4.35 33.12
C ALA A 2 17.64 3.52 32.09
N SER A 3 17.00 2.51 31.50
CA SER A 3 17.55 1.82 30.34
C SER A 3 17.43 2.69 29.10
N PHE A 4 18.25 2.43 28.07
CA PHE A 4 18.14 3.10 26.77
C PHE A 4 16.70 3.10 26.24
N ALA A 5 16.00 1.96 26.32
CA ALA A 5 14.60 1.86 25.92
C ALA A 5 13.69 2.79 26.74
N SER A 6 13.85 2.86 28.06
CA SER A 6 13.05 3.75 28.90
C SER A 6 13.35 5.24 28.66
N THR A 7 14.60 5.59 28.32
CA THR A 7 14.99 6.96 27.99
C THR A 7 14.45 7.37 26.62
N VAL A 8 14.52 6.48 25.63
CA VAL A 8 14.01 6.72 24.27
C VAL A 8 12.48 6.79 24.25
N LEU A 9 11.79 5.91 24.97
CA LEU A 9 10.33 5.95 25.10
C LEU A 9 9.85 7.06 26.05
N GLY A 10 10.74 7.60 26.88
CA GLY A 10 10.47 8.79 27.69
C GLY A 10 10.47 10.10 26.89
N LEU A 11 10.94 10.09 25.64
CA LEU A 11 10.90 11.23 24.74
C LEU A 11 9.62 11.19 23.89
N PRO A 12 8.64 12.09 24.13
CA PRO A 12 7.33 12.01 23.48
C PRO A 12 7.36 11.93 21.95
N PRO A 13 8.21 12.68 21.22
CA PRO A 13 8.27 12.59 19.76
C PRO A 13 8.75 11.23 19.26
N ILE A 14 9.70 10.60 19.96
CA ILE A 14 10.27 9.31 19.56
C ILE A 14 9.31 8.18 19.94
N ALA A 15 8.71 8.26 21.13
CA ALA A 15 7.63 7.37 21.54
C ALA A 15 6.49 7.38 20.52
N ALA A 16 6.05 8.56 20.06
CA ALA A 16 5.01 8.69 19.05
C ALA A 16 5.39 8.03 17.71
N LEU A 17 6.66 8.10 17.29
CA LEU A 17 7.14 7.40 16.09
C LEU A 17 7.13 5.87 16.26
N VAL A 18 7.60 5.38 17.41
CA VAL A 18 7.66 3.94 17.72
C VAL A 18 6.26 3.34 17.89
N PHE A 19 5.37 4.03 18.60
CA PHE A 19 3.98 3.59 18.76
C PHE A 19 3.17 3.77 17.47
N GLY A 20 3.46 4.83 16.72
CA GLY A 20 2.84 5.10 15.43
C GLY A 20 3.32 4.20 14.30
N TYR A 21 4.41 3.43 14.48
CA TYR A 21 4.94 2.49 13.50
C TYR A 21 5.23 1.13 14.16
N GLN A 22 4.18 0.32 14.32
CA GLN A 22 4.29 -1.00 14.94
C GLN A 22 4.16 -2.10 13.90
N ARG A 23 5.01 -3.13 14.02
CA ARG A 23 5.03 -4.29 13.11
C ARG A 23 5.21 -3.92 11.62
N GLY A 24 5.91 -2.83 11.35
CA GLY A 24 6.16 -2.37 9.99
C GLY A 24 4.97 -1.68 9.32
N VAL A 25 3.97 -1.22 10.08
CA VAL A 25 2.78 -0.53 9.54
C VAL A 25 2.49 0.72 10.37
N TYR A 26 2.17 1.83 9.70
CA TYR A 26 1.73 3.05 10.38
C TYR A 26 0.36 2.85 11.05
N GLU A 27 0.18 3.39 12.25
CA GLU A 27 -1.06 3.28 13.02
C GLU A 27 -2.28 3.78 12.23
N CYS A 28 -2.13 4.87 11.47
CA CYS A 28 -3.20 5.47 10.67
C CYS A 28 -3.72 4.57 9.54
N VAL A 29 -2.92 3.60 9.06
CA VAL A 29 -3.34 2.65 8.03
C VAL A 29 -3.48 1.22 8.57
N ARG A 30 -3.09 0.98 9.83
CA ARG A 30 -3.16 -0.35 10.47
C ARG A 30 -4.56 -0.95 10.40
N SER A 31 -5.61 -0.15 10.60
CA SER A 31 -7.00 -0.59 10.51
C SER A 31 -7.32 -1.19 9.14
N ARG A 32 -6.80 -0.62 8.04
CA ARG A 32 -7.02 -1.11 6.67
C ARG A 32 -6.40 -2.49 6.46
N PHE A 33 -5.20 -2.73 7.00
CA PHE A 33 -4.54 -4.04 6.94
C PHE A 33 -5.27 -5.09 7.78
N VAL A 34 -5.71 -4.71 8.99
CA VAL A 34 -6.50 -5.60 9.86
C VAL A 34 -7.82 -5.95 9.19
N GLU A 35 -8.53 -4.95 8.68
CA GLU A 35 -9.80 -5.15 7.98
C GLU A 35 -9.65 -6.10 6.80
N PHE A 36 -8.63 -5.90 5.97
CA PHE A 36 -8.32 -6.86 4.93
C PHE A 36 -8.16 -8.25 5.55
N ALA A 37 -7.23 -8.44 6.49
CA ALA A 37 -6.93 -9.74 7.08
C ALA A 37 -8.15 -10.47 7.66
N THR A 38 -9.06 -9.76 8.34
CA THR A 38 -10.10 -10.41 9.17
C THR A 38 -11.53 -10.26 8.66
N ALA A 39 -11.83 -9.24 7.85
CA ALA A 39 -13.21 -8.85 7.55
C ALA A 39 -13.51 -8.81 6.04
N VAL A 40 -12.50 -8.64 5.19
CA VAL A 40 -12.69 -8.69 3.73
C VAL A 40 -12.80 -10.13 3.26
N GLY A 41 -13.97 -10.48 2.72
CA GLY A 41 -14.20 -11.75 2.05
C GLY A 41 -13.70 -11.72 0.61
N PHE A 42 -13.32 -12.87 0.07
CA PHE A 42 -12.96 -13.02 -1.34
C PHE A 42 -13.67 -14.23 -1.93
N ASP A 43 -14.42 -14.01 -3.01
CA ASP A 43 -15.15 -15.03 -3.74
C ASP A 43 -14.53 -15.23 -5.14
N ALA A 44 -13.79 -16.33 -5.27
CA ALA A 44 -13.19 -16.74 -6.54
C ALA A 44 -14.20 -17.36 -7.52
N ALA A 45 -15.39 -17.80 -7.05
CA ALA A 45 -16.39 -18.44 -7.91
C ALA A 45 -17.10 -17.43 -8.84
N THR A 46 -17.07 -16.14 -8.49
CA THR A 46 -17.81 -15.08 -9.18
C THR A 46 -16.85 -14.04 -9.80
N ASP A 47 -15.92 -14.48 -10.66
CA ASP A 47 -14.97 -13.60 -11.39
C ASP A 47 -14.04 -12.79 -10.46
N GLY A 48 -13.72 -13.33 -9.28
CA GLY A 48 -12.84 -12.70 -8.29
C GLY A 48 -13.44 -11.44 -7.67
N ARG A 49 -14.30 -11.60 -6.66
CA ARG A 49 -14.95 -10.48 -5.96
C ARG A 49 -14.54 -10.35 -4.52
N TYR A 50 -14.26 -9.12 -4.11
CA TYR A 50 -14.02 -8.74 -2.73
C TYR A 50 -15.31 -8.23 -2.10
N HIS A 51 -15.66 -8.84 -0.96
CA HIS A 51 -16.77 -8.41 -0.12
C HIS A 51 -16.23 -7.54 1.00
N LEU A 52 -16.60 -6.25 0.99
CA LEU A 52 -16.17 -5.27 1.96
C LEU A 52 -17.05 -5.35 3.20
N CYS A 53 -16.46 -5.18 4.38
CA CYS A 53 -17.23 -5.07 5.62
C CYS A 53 -17.85 -3.68 5.83
N ARG A 54 -17.53 -2.73 4.94
CA ARG A 54 -18.07 -1.36 4.91
C ARG A 54 -18.49 -1.00 3.49
N HIS A 55 -19.39 -0.03 3.38
CA HIS A 55 -19.73 0.55 2.09
C HIS A 55 -18.72 1.63 1.72
N VAL A 56 -18.33 1.67 0.44
CA VAL A 56 -17.49 2.73 -0.12
C VAL A 56 -18.24 3.46 -1.23
N ALA A 57 -17.95 4.73 -1.45
CA ALA A 57 -18.55 5.49 -2.54
C ALA A 57 -18.12 4.87 -3.87
N SER A 58 -19.11 4.59 -4.75
CA SER A 58 -18.81 4.09 -6.08
C SER A 58 -18.11 5.15 -6.91
N ARG A 59 -17.11 4.74 -7.68
CA ARG A 59 -16.44 5.59 -8.68
C ARG A 59 -16.90 5.35 -10.10
N LEU A 60 -17.66 4.28 -10.35
CA LEU A 60 -18.12 3.89 -11.69
C LEU A 60 -19.57 4.29 -11.95
N THR A 61 -20.38 4.32 -10.90
CA THR A 61 -21.78 4.75 -10.93
C THR A 61 -21.92 6.13 -10.30
N GLN A 62 -23.07 6.79 -10.51
CA GLN A 62 -23.33 8.14 -9.98
C GLN A 62 -22.86 8.31 -8.52
N PRO A 63 -22.34 9.49 -8.13
CA PRO A 63 -21.60 9.72 -6.88
C PRO A 63 -22.42 9.53 -5.58
N THR A 64 -23.70 9.20 -5.68
CA THR A 64 -24.60 8.90 -4.57
C THR A 64 -24.72 7.41 -4.26
N SER A 65 -24.19 6.54 -5.11
CA SER A 65 -24.26 5.09 -4.92
C SER A 65 -23.07 4.59 -4.10
N SER A 66 -23.35 3.74 -3.12
CA SER A 66 -22.33 3.07 -2.31
C SER A 66 -22.28 1.58 -2.65
N VAL A 67 -21.09 1.01 -2.70
CA VAL A 67 -20.86 -0.40 -3.00
C VAL A 67 -20.25 -1.13 -1.81
N SER A 68 -20.67 -2.38 -1.60
CA SER A 68 -20.10 -3.30 -0.61
C SER A 68 -19.32 -4.45 -1.25
N THR A 69 -19.26 -4.48 -2.59
CA THR A 69 -18.53 -5.49 -3.36
C THR A 69 -17.76 -4.82 -4.47
N LEU A 70 -16.51 -5.24 -4.67
CA LEU A 70 -15.65 -4.78 -5.76
C LEU A 70 -14.99 -6.00 -6.42
N SER A 71 -14.99 -6.03 -7.75
CA SER A 71 -14.26 -7.04 -8.52
C SER A 71 -12.76 -6.74 -8.58
N VAL A 72 -11.97 -7.78 -8.85
CA VAL A 72 -10.54 -7.69 -9.15
C VAL A 72 -10.25 -6.68 -10.27
N ARG A 73 -11.11 -6.63 -11.30
CA ARG A 73 -10.98 -5.70 -12.43
C ARG A 73 -11.24 -4.25 -12.02
N GLU A 74 -12.26 -3.98 -11.22
CA GLU A 74 -12.53 -2.62 -10.70
C GLU A 74 -11.38 -2.10 -9.84
N LEU A 75 -10.67 -3.01 -9.17
CA LEU A 75 -9.50 -2.73 -8.36
C LEU A 75 -8.17 -2.87 -9.11
N PHE A 76 -8.16 -3.14 -10.42
CA PHE A 76 -6.94 -3.31 -11.22
C PHE A 76 -5.93 -4.33 -10.62
N LEU A 77 -6.46 -5.35 -9.95
CA LEU A 77 -5.70 -6.48 -9.42
C LEU A 77 -5.52 -7.55 -10.53
N PHE A 78 -4.55 -8.45 -10.36
CA PHE A 78 -4.15 -9.45 -11.36
C PHE A 78 -4.85 -10.80 -11.20
N SER A 79 -5.11 -11.23 -9.97
CA SER A 79 -5.61 -12.58 -9.67
C SER A 79 -7.10 -12.57 -9.39
N GLU A 80 -7.86 -13.26 -10.24
CA GLU A 80 -9.29 -13.55 -10.03
C GLU A 80 -9.50 -14.80 -9.14
N THR A 81 -8.44 -15.59 -8.91
CA THR A 81 -8.51 -16.86 -8.16
C THR A 81 -7.99 -16.75 -6.74
N ASP A 82 -7.11 -15.79 -6.45
CA ASP A 82 -6.44 -15.65 -5.16
C ASP A 82 -6.54 -14.24 -4.60
N ARG A 83 -6.51 -14.18 -3.27
CA ARG A 83 -6.58 -12.93 -2.53
C ARG A 83 -5.22 -12.22 -2.57
N GLU A 84 -5.19 -11.02 -3.16
CA GLU A 84 -3.94 -10.27 -3.33
C GLU A 84 -3.67 -9.30 -2.18
N ALA A 85 -2.45 -9.34 -1.63
CA ALA A 85 -2.02 -8.40 -0.59
C ALA A 85 -2.08 -6.92 -1.04
N ARG A 86 -1.95 -6.67 -2.35
CA ARG A 86 -2.04 -5.34 -2.96
C ARG A 86 -3.43 -4.72 -2.84
N PHE A 87 -4.46 -5.51 -2.53
CA PHE A 87 -5.82 -5.04 -2.30
C PHE A 87 -5.86 -3.81 -1.39
N VAL A 88 -5.07 -3.79 -0.30
CA VAL A 88 -5.07 -2.67 0.66
C VAL A 88 -4.67 -1.35 -0.01
N LEU A 89 -3.67 -1.37 -0.89
CA LEU A 89 -3.23 -0.21 -1.65
C LEU A 89 -4.28 0.20 -2.69
N HIS A 90 -4.74 -0.74 -3.49
CA HIS A 90 -5.71 -0.48 -4.57
C HIS A 90 -7.06 0.00 -4.02
N LEU A 91 -7.51 -0.50 -2.87
CA LEU A 91 -8.70 0.02 -2.21
C LEU A 91 -8.49 1.47 -1.73
N ALA A 92 -7.32 1.82 -1.19
CA ALA A 92 -7.04 3.21 -0.80
C ALA A 92 -7.03 4.16 -2.02
N ILE A 93 -6.53 3.69 -3.17
CA ILE A 93 -6.63 4.41 -4.45
C ILE A 93 -8.10 4.52 -4.87
N TYR A 94 -8.87 3.43 -4.81
CA TYR A 94 -10.30 3.43 -5.11
C TYR A 94 -11.07 4.39 -4.19
N GLU A 95 -10.67 4.60 -2.95
CA GLU A 95 -11.32 5.58 -2.08
C GLU A 95 -10.86 7.01 -2.37
N GLY A 96 -9.71 7.19 -3.05
CA GLY A 96 -9.09 8.49 -3.27
C GLY A 96 -8.37 9.05 -2.06
N ASP A 97 -7.99 8.19 -1.11
CA ASP A 97 -7.30 8.57 0.13
C ASP A 97 -5.79 8.65 -0.11
N ALA A 98 -5.33 9.81 -0.59
CA ALA A 98 -3.92 10.04 -0.90
C ALA A 98 -2.99 9.85 0.32
N ALA A 99 -3.45 10.27 1.51
CA ALA A 99 -2.67 10.14 2.74
C ALA A 99 -2.47 8.67 3.12
N ALA A 100 -3.51 7.83 2.97
CA ALA A 100 -3.37 6.40 3.17
C ALA A 100 -2.44 5.76 2.12
N VAL A 101 -2.55 6.14 0.85
CA VAL A 101 -1.68 5.63 -0.22
C VAL A 101 -0.20 5.88 0.10
N GLU A 102 0.17 7.11 0.46
CA GLU A 102 1.55 7.45 0.84
C GLU A 102 2.05 6.59 2.02
N ARG A 103 1.22 6.45 3.05
CA ARG A 103 1.57 5.69 4.26
C ARG A 103 1.71 4.20 4.00
N ILE A 104 0.84 3.63 3.16
CA ILE A 104 0.90 2.22 2.74
C ILE A 104 2.19 1.97 1.95
N LEU A 105 2.50 2.81 0.96
CA LEU A 105 3.72 2.68 0.15
C LEU A 105 5.00 2.85 0.98
N ALA A 106 4.96 3.67 2.03
CA ALA A 106 6.08 3.85 2.92
C ALA A 106 6.34 2.65 3.84
N CYS A 107 5.34 1.79 4.10
CA CYS A 107 5.44 0.72 5.08
C CYS A 107 5.45 -0.69 4.48
N ALA A 108 4.93 -0.88 3.26
CA ALA A 108 4.87 -2.19 2.61
C ALA A 108 5.16 -2.09 1.10
N ASP A 109 5.84 -3.11 0.58
CA ASP A 109 6.12 -3.24 -0.87
C ASP A 109 4.90 -3.79 -1.60
N LEU A 110 3.86 -2.96 -1.70
CA LEU A 110 2.59 -3.28 -2.36
C LEU A 110 2.43 -2.55 -3.70
N PHE A 111 3.45 -1.79 -4.11
CA PHE A 111 3.43 -1.02 -5.35
C PHE A 111 3.31 -1.97 -6.57
N SER A 112 2.57 -1.51 -7.57
CA SER A 112 2.43 -2.18 -8.88
C SER A 112 2.15 -1.14 -9.95
N ASP A 113 2.59 -1.36 -11.18
CA ASP A 113 2.31 -0.44 -12.29
C ASP A 113 0.78 -0.26 -12.50
N ASN A 114 -0.03 -1.30 -12.31
CA ASN A 114 -1.50 -1.22 -12.32
C ASN A 114 -2.09 -0.18 -11.34
N ALA A 115 -1.39 0.13 -10.25
CA ALA A 115 -1.84 1.15 -9.30
C ALA A 115 -1.81 2.55 -9.94
N ILE A 116 -0.84 2.80 -10.82
CA ILE A 116 -0.77 4.04 -11.60
C ILE A 116 -1.93 4.07 -12.60
N ASP A 117 -2.14 2.97 -13.33
CA ASP A 117 -3.22 2.87 -14.32
C ASP A 117 -4.58 3.11 -13.68
N MET A 118 -4.82 2.52 -12.51
CA MET A 118 -6.03 2.74 -11.72
C MET A 118 -6.21 4.20 -11.31
N ALA A 119 -5.17 4.84 -10.78
CA ALA A 119 -5.24 6.25 -10.38
C ALA A 119 -5.53 7.17 -11.57
N VAL A 120 -4.97 6.87 -12.74
CA VAL A 120 -5.25 7.61 -13.98
C VAL A 120 -6.69 7.35 -14.44
N PHE A 121 -7.13 6.09 -14.45
CA PHE A 121 -8.48 5.71 -14.87
C PHE A 121 -9.58 6.41 -14.05
N TYR A 122 -9.39 6.53 -12.74
CA TYR A 122 -10.32 7.23 -11.85
C TYR A 122 -10.07 8.75 -11.72
N ASN A 123 -9.22 9.34 -12.57
CA ASN A 123 -8.88 10.77 -12.57
C ASN A 123 -8.33 11.29 -11.22
N LEU A 124 -7.57 10.47 -10.50
CA LEU A 124 -6.96 10.79 -9.21
C LEU A 124 -5.56 11.37 -9.39
N SER A 125 -5.48 12.57 -9.98
CA SER A 125 -4.22 13.20 -10.41
C SER A 125 -3.16 13.31 -9.31
N LEU A 126 -3.56 13.66 -8.08
CA LEU A 126 -2.66 13.75 -6.94
C LEU A 126 -2.03 12.38 -6.62
N ILE A 127 -2.85 11.34 -6.53
CA ILE A 127 -2.41 9.97 -6.25
C ILE A 127 -1.53 9.43 -7.39
N ALA A 128 -1.92 9.68 -8.65
CA ALA A 128 -1.11 9.29 -9.80
C ALA A 128 0.27 9.96 -9.77
N SER A 129 0.35 11.24 -9.40
CA SER A 129 1.62 11.95 -9.22
C SER A 129 2.51 11.30 -8.15
N HIS A 130 1.94 11.01 -6.97
CA HIS A 130 2.66 10.34 -5.89
C HIS A 130 3.19 8.96 -6.30
N LEU A 131 2.39 8.17 -7.02
CA LEU A 131 2.79 6.84 -7.50
C LEU A 131 3.93 6.93 -8.53
N LEU A 132 3.88 7.90 -9.45
CA LEU A 132 4.96 8.13 -10.42
C LEU A 132 6.27 8.55 -9.74
N GLN A 133 6.20 9.42 -8.73
CA GLN A 133 7.36 9.79 -7.92
C GLN A 133 7.93 8.59 -7.16
N HIS A 134 7.06 7.77 -6.56
CA HIS A 134 7.46 6.56 -5.85
C HIS A 134 8.17 5.57 -6.79
N ARG A 135 7.65 5.37 -8.01
CA ARG A 135 8.29 4.55 -9.05
C ARG A 135 9.68 5.06 -9.41
N ALA A 136 9.85 6.37 -9.57
CA ALA A 136 11.17 6.96 -9.86
C ALA A 136 12.18 6.65 -8.75
N ILE A 137 11.77 6.72 -7.48
CA ILE A 137 12.60 6.37 -6.32
C ILE A 137 12.99 4.88 -6.35
N LEU A 138 12.02 3.98 -6.59
CA LEU A 138 12.30 2.55 -6.69
C LEU A 138 13.30 2.23 -7.82
N MET A 139 13.13 2.87 -8.98
CA MET A 139 14.04 2.71 -10.12
C MET A 139 15.46 3.22 -9.84
N GLN A 140 15.60 4.32 -9.09
CA GLN A 140 16.91 4.83 -8.66
C GLN A 140 17.59 3.88 -7.66
N ARG A 141 16.81 3.35 -6.70
CA ARG A 141 17.30 2.36 -5.72
C ARG A 141 17.74 1.06 -6.37
N GLY A 142 16.95 0.53 -7.31
CA GLY A 142 17.29 -0.67 -8.07
C GLY A 142 18.60 -0.52 -8.86
N ARG A 143 18.80 0.64 -9.50
CA ARG A 143 20.06 0.97 -10.18
C ARG A 143 21.24 1.07 -9.20
N ALA A 144 21.06 1.73 -8.05
CA ALA A 144 22.12 1.85 -7.05
C ALA A 144 22.56 0.50 -6.45
N LEU A 145 21.61 -0.42 -6.24
CA LEU A 145 21.90 -1.79 -5.80
C LEU A 145 22.62 -2.60 -6.89
N SER A 146 22.22 -2.46 -8.16
CA SER A 146 22.90 -3.08 -9.30
C SER A 146 24.37 -2.64 -9.43
N TRP A 147 24.68 -1.36 -9.20
CA TRP A 147 26.06 -0.84 -9.21
C TRP A 147 26.92 -1.40 -8.07
N ARG A 148 26.37 -1.59 -6.86
CA ARG A 148 27.12 -2.13 -5.71
C ARG A 148 27.49 -3.60 -5.88
N SER A 149 26.60 -4.40 -6.46
CA SER A 149 26.88 -5.81 -6.77
C SER A 149 27.98 -5.97 -7.83
N ALA A 150 28.11 -5.02 -8.76
CA ALA A 150 29.17 -5.04 -9.78
C ALA A 150 30.56 -4.70 -9.20
N THR A 151 30.63 -3.89 -8.14
CA THR A 151 31.90 -3.53 -7.47
C THR A 151 32.46 -4.63 -6.57
N THR A 152 31.63 -5.45 -5.93
CA THR A 152 32.10 -6.53 -5.04
C THR A 152 32.77 -7.69 -5.79
N VAL A 153 32.38 -7.94 -7.04
CA VAL A 153 32.97 -9.01 -7.87
C VAL A 153 34.40 -8.67 -8.34
N ARG A 154 34.83 -7.41 -8.29
CA ARG A 154 36.17 -6.99 -8.72
C ARG A 154 37.26 -7.02 -7.63
N SER A 155 36.91 -7.26 -6.36
CA SER A 155 37.89 -7.26 -5.26
C SER A 155 38.36 -8.64 -4.78
N SER A 156 37.89 -9.74 -5.37
CA SER A 156 38.28 -11.11 -4.97
C SER A 156 39.31 -11.78 -5.89
N LYS A 157 40.10 -10.99 -6.62
CA LYS A 157 41.26 -11.48 -7.38
C LYS A 157 42.45 -10.57 -7.13
N LEU A 158 43.13 -10.75 -6.00
CA LEU A 158 44.53 -10.41 -5.77
C LEU A 158 45.08 -11.39 -4.72
#